data_AF-A0A7K4HCC6-F1
#
_entry.id   AF-A0A7K4HCC6-F1
#
_cell.length_a   1.000
_cell.length_b   1.000
_cell.length_c   1.000
_cell.angle_alpha   90.00
_cell.angle_beta   90.00
_cell.angle_gamma   90.00
#
_symmetry.space_group_name_H-M   'P 1'
#
loop_
_entity.id
_entity.type
_entity.pdbx_description
1 polymer ?
#
loop_
_entity_poly.entity_id
_entity_poly.type
_entity_poly.pdbx_seq_one_letter_code
_entity_poly.pdbx_strand_id
1 'polypeptide(L)'
;MSIKFGRAHGNGYHDSVVRKITVKLPKASYDRIEYEISQIEQNGDVIHEREYHQSFIKRICIRCPISYKDGKREYMEKRGDLFVCSHCGLIKVPKGIEYDANEDTCFIQGSSTRARDLNDRLNKFKEKALKEGVKVGKIKHIAFSPTKALIEEILTNYNSYLKFRKEIVISTILEESGLFAGVLIFDLWSKQCKICGKKEHECSCNEKDLERVISPHFHYIGYGYILHTNDFREKFKDWVYVNFGSRDDAYHTIFYALTHCAMWRKENGKLKPAYEFAGFLRPKHLEPIHAVTKYIPHTCKVCKQPTRRIMSGLTRVGKFPHAIQVHISEGELKLGSEIRYKALVRSYRICHIELLRDVVEINKIRYEKYKRKRKKNEVIEKKGSGYG
;
A
#
# COMPACT_ATOMS: atom_id res chain seq x y z
N MET A 1 -61.49 31.14 33.92
CA MET A 1 -62.21 29.90 33.54
C MET A 1 -61.17 28.79 33.44
N SER A 2 -61.33 27.76 34.29
CA SER A 2 -60.54 26.52 34.45
C SER A 2 -59.02 26.60 34.58
N ILE A 3 -58.59 26.68 35.84
CA ILE A 3 -57.24 26.38 36.37
C ILE A 3 -57.13 24.86 36.61
N LYS A 4 -55.96 24.26 36.37
CA LYS A 4 -55.44 23.17 37.22
C LYS A 4 -53.94 23.33 37.45
N PHE A 5 -53.57 23.34 38.72
CA PHE A 5 -52.21 23.38 39.23
C PHE A 5 -51.62 21.97 39.35
N GLY A 6 -50.31 21.88 39.14
CA GLY A 6 -49.45 20.85 39.70
C GLY A 6 -48.06 21.44 39.96
N ARG A 7 -47.74 21.74 41.22
CA ARG A 7 -46.35 21.81 41.75
C ARG A 7 -45.86 20.35 41.91
N ALA A 8 -44.59 19.97 41.93
CA ALA A 8 -43.42 20.63 42.52
C ALA A 8 -42.10 19.91 42.13
N HIS A 9 -40.97 20.60 42.37
CA HIS A 9 -39.58 20.13 42.54
C HIS A 9 -38.91 19.47 41.31
N GLY A 10 -37.76 19.90 40.80
CA GLY A 10 -36.63 20.57 41.41
C GLY A 10 -35.38 19.80 40.98
N ASN A 11 -34.60 20.34 40.05
CA ASN A 11 -33.12 20.27 39.99
C ASN A 11 -32.64 20.76 38.62
N GLY A 12 -31.73 21.72 38.67
CA GLY A 12 -31.31 22.53 37.55
C GLY A 12 -30.71 21.74 36.39
N TYR A 13 -31.15 22.12 35.19
CA TYR A 13 -30.34 22.03 34.01
C TYR A 13 -30.16 23.46 33.51
N HIS A 14 -28.90 23.88 33.39
CA HIS A 14 -28.55 25.10 32.69
C HIS A 14 -29.08 25.02 31.26
N ASP A 15 -29.93 25.97 30.89
CA ASP A 15 -30.27 26.28 29.52
C ASP A 15 -28.98 26.60 28.74
N SER A 16 -28.51 25.65 27.94
CA SER A 16 -27.57 25.97 26.86
C SER A 16 -28.37 26.63 25.74
N VAL A 17 -28.37 27.96 25.75
CA VAL A 17 -28.81 28.82 24.66
C VAL A 17 -28.24 28.30 23.33
N VAL A 18 -29.09 27.77 22.46
CA VAL A 18 -28.72 27.49 21.07
C VAL A 18 -28.58 28.85 20.37
N ARG A 19 -27.37 29.40 20.35
CA ARG A 19 -27.06 30.53 19.47
C ARG A 19 -26.95 30.02 18.04
N LYS A 20 -27.96 30.35 17.23
CA LYS A 20 -27.90 30.22 15.77
C LYS A 20 -26.90 31.28 15.26
N ILE A 21 -25.64 30.89 15.03
CA ILE A 21 -24.65 31.76 14.39
C ILE A 21 -24.85 31.66 12.89
N THR A 22 -25.53 32.65 12.32
CA THR A 22 -25.52 32.89 10.87
C THR A 22 -24.30 33.74 10.55
N VAL A 23 -23.25 33.14 10.00
CA VAL A 23 -22.09 33.89 9.49
C VAL A 23 -22.46 34.41 8.09
N LYS A 24 -22.69 35.72 7.96
CA LYS A 24 -22.64 36.42 6.67
C LYS A 24 -21.16 36.69 6.35
N LEU A 25 -20.66 36.11 5.26
CA LEU A 25 -19.33 36.42 4.74
C LEU A 25 -19.33 37.82 4.10
N PRO A 26 -18.21 38.58 4.15
CA PRO A 26 -18.15 39.91 3.54
C PRO A 26 -18.16 39.83 2.01
N LYS A 27 -18.93 40.72 1.38
CA LYS A 27 -19.06 40.90 -0.08
C LYS A 27 -17.77 41.39 -0.77
N ALA A 28 -16.70 41.67 0.00
CA ALA A 28 -15.51 42.41 -0.43
C ALA A 28 -14.49 41.63 -1.29
N SER A 29 -14.83 40.43 -1.78
CA SER A 29 -13.93 39.63 -2.65
C SER A 29 -14.36 39.61 -4.11
N TYR A 30 -15.60 40.03 -4.42
CA TYR A 30 -16.12 40.07 -5.79
C TYR A 30 -15.95 41.46 -6.42
N ASP A 31 -16.13 42.52 -5.63
CA ASP A 31 -16.06 43.91 -6.12
C ASP A 31 -14.65 44.31 -6.61
N ARG A 32 -13.59 43.61 -6.16
CA ARG A 32 -12.21 43.86 -6.60
C ARG A 32 -11.90 43.27 -7.98
N ILE A 33 -12.60 42.21 -8.38
CA ILE A 33 -12.42 41.56 -9.69
C ILE A 33 -13.23 42.31 -10.77
N GLU A 34 -14.43 42.79 -10.44
CA GLU A 34 -15.24 43.60 -11.36
C GLU A 34 -14.63 45.00 -11.59
N TYR A 35 -13.95 45.57 -10.60
CA TYR A 35 -13.23 46.84 -10.74
C TYR A 35 -12.00 46.74 -11.68
N GLU A 36 -11.26 45.62 -11.64
CA GLU A 36 -10.10 45.42 -12.53
C GLU A 36 -10.51 45.10 -13.98
N ILE A 37 -11.65 44.45 -14.19
CA ILE A 37 -12.18 44.16 -15.54
C ILE A 37 -12.70 45.44 -16.21
N SER A 38 -13.41 46.31 -15.48
CA SER A 38 -13.91 47.58 -16.03
C SER A 38 -12.82 48.60 -16.38
N GLN A 39 -11.66 48.55 -15.68
CA GLN A 39 -10.48 49.37 -16.00
C GLN A 39 -9.77 48.94 -17.30
N ILE A 40 -9.87 47.66 -17.68
CA ILE A 40 -9.27 47.14 -18.92
C ILE A 40 -10.14 47.48 -20.13
N GLU A 41 -11.47 47.46 -19.98
CA GLU A 41 -12.40 47.83 -21.05
C GLU A 41 -12.43 49.34 -21.35
N GLN A 42 -12.13 50.20 -20.36
CA GLN A 42 -12.11 51.66 -20.55
C GLN A 42 -10.85 52.18 -21.28
N ASN A 43 -9.78 51.40 -21.38
CA ASN A 43 -8.51 51.86 -21.96
C ASN A 43 -8.33 51.55 -23.46
N GLY A 44 -9.33 50.96 -24.14
CA GLY A 44 -9.39 50.93 -25.60
C GLY A 44 -8.30 50.12 -26.33
N ASP A 45 -7.53 49.29 -25.62
CA ASP A 45 -6.50 48.46 -26.25
C ASP A 45 -7.12 47.25 -26.96
N VAL A 46 -7.25 47.35 -28.28
CA VAL A 46 -7.61 46.23 -29.16
C VAL A 46 -6.39 45.31 -29.30
N ILE A 47 -6.36 44.23 -28.51
CA ILE A 47 -5.37 43.16 -28.67
C ILE A 47 -5.97 42.06 -29.55
N HIS A 48 -5.31 41.80 -30.69
CA HIS A 48 -5.69 40.75 -31.63
C HIS A 48 -5.70 39.35 -30.98
N GLU A 49 -6.86 38.69 -31.07
CA GLU A 49 -7.21 37.39 -30.47
C GLU A 49 -6.29 36.20 -30.84
N ARG A 50 -5.38 36.35 -31.81
CA ARG A 50 -4.55 35.25 -32.33
C ARG A 50 -3.18 35.07 -31.67
N GLU A 51 -2.62 36.10 -31.03
CA GLU A 51 -1.30 35.97 -30.36
C GLU A 51 -1.39 35.60 -28.88
N TYR A 52 -2.57 35.71 -28.26
CA TYR A 52 -2.79 35.27 -26.88
C TYR A 52 -2.93 33.75 -26.74
N HIS A 53 -3.36 33.05 -27.80
CA HIS A 53 -3.62 31.62 -27.74
C HIS A 53 -2.35 30.73 -27.79
N GLN A 54 -1.21 31.25 -28.28
CA GLN A 54 0.06 30.51 -28.30
C GLN A 54 0.95 30.75 -27.07
N SER A 55 0.70 31.79 -26.28
CA SER A 55 1.46 32.09 -25.05
C SER A 55 0.74 31.67 -23.76
N PHE A 56 -0.59 31.41 -23.82
CA PHE A 56 -1.40 31.00 -22.66
C PHE A 56 -1.58 29.48 -22.51
N ILE A 57 -1.34 28.69 -23.56
CA ILE A 57 -1.06 27.23 -23.41
C ILE A 57 0.41 27.06 -23.00
N LYS A 58 0.81 27.75 -21.92
CA LYS A 58 1.94 27.32 -21.11
C LYS A 58 1.59 25.94 -20.58
N ARG A 59 2.16 24.93 -21.26
CA ARG A 59 2.26 23.54 -20.86
C ARG A 59 2.14 23.43 -19.33
N ILE A 60 1.10 22.76 -18.84
CA ILE A 60 1.07 22.24 -17.47
C ILE A 60 2.14 21.15 -17.42
N CYS A 61 3.37 21.60 -17.35
CA CYS A 61 4.58 20.81 -17.35
C CYS A 61 4.75 20.31 -15.92
N ILE A 62 4.11 19.18 -15.61
CA ILE A 62 4.28 18.54 -14.31
C ILE A 62 5.70 18.03 -14.22
N ARG A 63 6.48 18.59 -13.29
CA ARG A 63 7.83 18.11 -13.00
C ARG A 63 7.77 16.88 -12.10
N CYS A 64 8.60 15.91 -12.45
CA CYS A 64 8.83 14.69 -11.72
C CYS A 64 9.54 15.02 -10.39
N PRO A 65 8.97 14.64 -9.22
CA PRO A 65 9.59 14.95 -7.93
C PRO A 65 10.84 14.09 -7.65
N ILE A 66 10.97 12.95 -8.32
CA ILE A 66 12.00 11.94 -8.07
C ILE A 66 13.15 12.03 -9.08
N SER A 67 12.87 12.43 -10.33
CA SER A 67 13.90 12.44 -11.40
C SER A 67 14.54 13.80 -11.59
N TYR A 68 15.87 13.81 -11.58
CA TYR A 68 16.70 14.98 -11.88
C TYR A 68 17.66 14.65 -13.02
N LYS A 69 17.79 15.59 -13.96
CA LYS A 69 18.81 15.57 -15.00
C LYS A 69 19.47 16.94 -15.03
N ASP A 70 20.80 16.97 -14.93
CA ASP A 70 21.60 18.20 -14.91
C ASP A 70 21.15 19.20 -13.82
N GLY A 71 20.81 18.69 -12.63
CA GLY A 71 20.35 19.50 -11.49
C GLY A 71 18.93 20.05 -11.63
N LYS A 72 18.19 19.70 -12.70
CA LYS A 72 16.81 20.14 -12.93
C LYS A 72 15.85 18.96 -12.88
N ARG A 73 14.67 19.17 -12.27
CA ARG A 73 13.60 18.16 -12.27
C ARG A 73 13.12 17.92 -13.69
N GLU A 74 13.04 16.66 -14.07
CA GLU A 74 12.56 16.26 -15.40
C GLU A 74 11.05 16.44 -15.53
N TYR A 75 10.56 16.57 -16.77
CA TYR A 75 9.13 16.72 -17.05
C TYR A 75 8.45 15.35 -17.20
N MET A 76 7.22 15.26 -16.73
CA MET A 76 6.37 14.09 -16.91
C MET A 76 5.62 14.18 -18.24
N GLU A 77 5.58 13.07 -18.98
CA GLU A 77 4.86 12.92 -20.25
C GLU A 77 3.37 12.65 -19.98
N LYS A 78 2.46 13.32 -20.68
CA LYS A 78 1.03 13.03 -20.57
C LYS A 78 0.67 11.82 -21.45
N ARG A 79 0.09 10.77 -20.87
CA ARG A 79 -0.44 9.58 -21.55
C ARG A 79 -1.90 9.36 -21.14
N GLY A 80 -2.84 9.77 -21.98
CA GLY A 80 -4.27 9.84 -21.62
C GLY A 80 -4.51 10.81 -20.46
N ASP A 81 -5.19 10.35 -19.41
CA ASP A 81 -5.44 11.12 -18.18
C ASP A 81 -4.31 11.01 -17.14
N LEU A 82 -3.18 10.39 -17.50
CA LEU A 82 -2.05 10.17 -16.61
C LEU A 82 -0.86 11.04 -17.03
N PHE A 83 -0.09 11.52 -16.07
CA PHE A 83 1.26 12.00 -16.30
C PHE A 83 2.24 10.93 -15.86
N VAL A 84 3.18 10.55 -16.71
CA VAL A 84 4.16 9.50 -16.46
C VAL A 84 5.55 10.11 -16.56
N CYS A 85 6.34 10.04 -15.50
CA CYS A 85 7.75 10.39 -15.57
C CYS A 85 8.48 9.28 -16.33
N SER A 86 9.02 9.56 -17.52
CA SER A 86 9.71 8.54 -18.34
C SER A 86 10.94 7.94 -17.65
N HIS A 87 11.53 8.66 -16.70
CA HIS A 87 12.76 8.26 -16.01
C HIS A 87 12.49 7.49 -14.71
N CYS A 88 11.61 8.02 -13.86
CA CYS A 88 11.27 7.36 -12.58
C CYS A 88 9.93 6.63 -12.59
N GLY A 89 9.20 6.55 -13.71
CA GLY A 89 7.91 5.85 -13.83
C GLY A 89 6.80 6.34 -12.90
N LEU A 90 6.95 7.50 -12.24
CA LEU A 90 5.90 8.06 -11.39
C LEU A 90 4.67 8.35 -12.24
N ILE A 91 3.50 7.86 -11.80
CA ILE A 91 2.21 8.17 -12.42
C ILE A 91 1.49 9.21 -11.55
N LYS A 92 1.21 10.38 -12.11
CA LYS A 92 0.39 11.43 -11.48
C LYS A 92 -0.94 11.53 -12.23
N VAL A 93 -2.04 11.26 -11.53
CA VAL A 93 -3.40 11.60 -11.99
C VAL A 93 -3.63 13.08 -11.66
N PRO A 94 -4.10 13.93 -12.59
CA PRO A 94 -4.23 15.35 -12.32
C PRO A 94 -5.31 15.64 -11.28
N LYS A 95 -4.88 16.11 -10.10
CA LYS A 95 -5.34 17.36 -9.45
C LYS A 95 -4.47 17.74 -8.24
N GLY A 96 -3.94 18.97 -8.30
CA GLY A 96 -3.87 19.90 -7.15
C GLY A 96 -2.90 19.67 -5.99
N ILE A 97 -1.74 19.05 -6.16
CA ILE A 97 -0.72 19.00 -5.09
C ILE A 97 0.69 19.19 -5.66
N GLU A 98 1.36 20.25 -5.21
CA GLU A 98 2.81 20.49 -5.35
C GLU A 98 3.58 19.52 -4.44
N TYR A 99 4.67 18.92 -4.95
CA TYR A 99 5.49 17.96 -4.22
C TYR A 99 6.68 18.68 -3.57
N ASP A 100 6.75 18.59 -2.23
CA ASP A 100 7.86 19.09 -1.42
C ASP A 100 8.98 18.02 -1.35
N ALA A 101 10.25 18.43 -1.44
CA ALA A 101 11.42 17.53 -1.39
C ALA A 101 11.55 16.79 -0.04
N ASN A 102 10.81 17.23 0.99
CA ASN A 102 10.65 16.52 2.26
C ASN A 102 9.89 15.18 2.15
N GLU A 103 9.24 14.90 1.01
CA GLU A 103 8.40 13.72 0.81
C GLU A 103 9.17 12.40 0.64
N ASP A 104 10.36 12.40 0.03
CA ASP A 104 11.11 11.16 -0.23
C ASP A 104 11.59 10.51 1.06
N THR A 105 12.11 11.30 2.00
CA THR A 105 12.54 10.79 3.30
C THR A 105 11.35 10.33 4.15
N CYS A 106 10.19 10.98 3.99
CA CYS A 106 8.95 10.55 4.62
C CYS A 106 8.42 9.24 4.01
N PHE A 107 8.56 9.05 2.70
CA PHE A 107 8.19 7.81 2.02
C PHE A 107 9.05 6.64 2.47
N ILE A 108 10.38 6.80 2.50
CA ILE A 108 11.30 5.78 2.99
C ILE A 108 11.00 5.42 4.45
N GLN A 109 10.83 6.41 5.32
CA GLN A 109 10.50 6.15 6.73
C GLN A 109 9.13 5.46 6.87
N GLY A 110 8.13 5.88 6.08
CA GLY A 110 6.81 5.26 6.05
C GLY A 110 6.85 3.80 5.60
N SER A 111 7.60 3.50 4.54
CA SER A 111 7.84 2.16 4.03
C SER A 111 8.59 1.30 5.04
N SER A 112 9.59 1.86 5.73
CA SER A 112 10.34 1.17 6.80
C SER A 112 9.43 0.82 7.98
N THR A 113 8.67 1.78 8.51
CA THR A 113 7.71 1.52 9.60
C THR A 113 6.70 0.45 9.20
N ARG A 114 6.15 0.54 7.98
CA ARG A 114 5.22 -0.47 7.48
C ARG A 114 5.88 -1.84 7.32
N ALA A 115 7.13 -1.90 6.87
CA ALA A 115 7.86 -3.15 6.74
C ALA A 115 8.07 -3.83 8.10
N ARG A 116 8.36 -3.07 9.17
CA ARG A 116 8.41 -3.60 10.54
C ARG A 116 7.07 -4.20 10.95
N ASP A 117 5.97 -3.46 10.78
CA ASP A 117 4.64 -3.94 11.16
C ASP A 117 4.27 -5.27 10.46
N LEU A 118 4.61 -5.40 9.18
CA LEU A 118 4.34 -6.59 8.38
C LEU A 118 5.23 -7.77 8.80
N ASN A 119 6.52 -7.52 9.02
CA ASN A 119 7.46 -8.52 9.53
C ASN A 119 7.05 -9.03 10.91
N ASP A 120 6.73 -8.12 11.83
CA ASP A 120 6.22 -8.44 13.17
C ASP A 120 4.97 -9.31 13.10
N ARG A 121 4.06 -9.04 12.15
CA ARG A 121 2.85 -9.84 11.98
C ARG A 121 3.16 -11.24 11.48
N LEU A 122 4.12 -11.40 10.56
CA LEU A 122 4.60 -12.71 10.12
C LEU A 122 5.22 -13.49 11.28
N ASN A 123 6.06 -12.86 12.09
CA ASN A 123 6.72 -13.49 13.23
C ASN A 123 5.71 -13.90 14.31
N LYS A 124 4.78 -13.01 14.67
CA LYS A 124 3.69 -13.31 15.63
C LYS A 124 2.80 -14.45 15.16
N PHE A 125 2.56 -14.57 13.85
CA PHE A 125 1.79 -15.70 13.31
C PHE A 125 2.53 -17.02 13.51
N LYS A 126 3.83 -17.07 13.18
CA LYS A 126 4.68 -18.25 13.39
C LYS A 126 4.77 -18.65 14.85
N GLU A 127 4.98 -17.70 15.75
CA GLU A 127 5.03 -17.95 17.19
C GLU A 127 3.72 -18.56 17.71
N LYS A 128 2.57 -18.02 17.28
CA LYS A 128 1.26 -18.53 17.70
C LYS A 128 0.97 -19.91 17.12
N ALA A 129 1.22 -20.12 15.83
CA ALA A 129 1.08 -21.44 15.23
C ALA A 129 1.94 -22.48 15.98
N LEU A 130 3.18 -22.11 16.35
CA LEU A 130 4.06 -22.99 17.12
C LEU A 130 3.52 -23.31 18.51
N LYS A 131 2.93 -22.34 19.22
CA LYS A 131 2.29 -22.58 20.54
C LYS A 131 1.13 -23.56 20.45
N GLU A 132 0.44 -23.60 19.32
CA GLU A 132 -0.62 -24.56 19.00
C GLU A 132 -0.10 -25.88 18.42
N GLY A 133 1.22 -26.11 18.46
CA GLY A 133 1.86 -27.33 17.96
C GLY A 133 2.06 -27.39 16.44
N VAL A 134 1.81 -26.30 15.70
CA VAL A 134 1.92 -26.26 14.23
C VAL A 134 3.22 -25.59 13.78
N LYS A 135 4.13 -26.36 13.18
CA LYS A 135 5.43 -25.86 12.67
C LYS A 135 5.32 -25.34 11.23
N VAL A 136 5.18 -24.03 11.05
CA VAL A 136 4.99 -23.38 9.73
C VAL A 136 6.26 -23.13 8.91
N GLY A 137 7.45 -23.36 9.48
CA GLY A 137 8.74 -23.22 8.79
C GLY A 137 9.31 -21.79 8.72
N LYS A 138 10.18 -21.54 7.74
CA LYS A 138 10.82 -20.23 7.47
C LYS A 138 9.98 -19.40 6.48
N ILE A 139 10.16 -18.08 6.50
CA ILE A 139 9.50 -17.17 5.56
C ILE A 139 10.10 -17.41 4.15
N LYS A 140 9.23 -17.54 3.15
CA LYS A 140 9.56 -17.66 1.73
C LYS A 140 9.42 -16.30 1.06
N HIS A 141 10.30 -16.01 0.12
CA HIS A 141 10.16 -14.87 -0.78
C HIS A 141 10.05 -15.36 -2.21
N ILE A 142 8.90 -15.10 -2.82
CA ILE A 142 8.57 -15.61 -4.15
C ILE A 142 7.99 -14.46 -4.96
N ALA A 143 8.51 -14.21 -6.16
CA ALA A 143 7.85 -13.31 -7.11
C ALA A 143 7.07 -14.15 -8.14
N PHE A 144 5.79 -13.84 -8.30
CA PHE A 144 4.95 -14.38 -9.36
C PHE A 144 4.81 -13.36 -10.47
N SER A 145 5.18 -13.72 -11.69
CA SER A 145 5.09 -12.85 -12.85
C SER A 145 4.13 -13.46 -13.87
N PRO A 146 2.98 -12.83 -14.12
CA PRO A 146 2.14 -13.18 -15.25
C PRO A 146 2.81 -12.82 -16.57
N THR A 147 2.35 -13.41 -17.67
CA THR A 147 2.72 -12.97 -19.02
C THR A 147 2.28 -11.53 -19.27
N LYS A 148 3.00 -10.84 -20.15
CA LYS A 148 2.69 -9.45 -20.52
C LYS A 148 1.28 -9.32 -21.10
N ALA A 149 0.89 -10.25 -21.98
CA ALA A 149 -0.43 -10.30 -22.60
C ALA A 149 -1.56 -10.37 -21.56
N LEU A 150 -1.43 -11.25 -20.56
CA LEU A 150 -2.42 -11.38 -19.49
C LEU A 150 -2.60 -10.06 -18.73
N ILE A 151 -1.50 -9.38 -18.39
CA ILE A 151 -1.58 -8.14 -17.60
C ILE A 151 -2.12 -6.94 -18.37
N GLU A 152 -1.83 -6.82 -19.66
CA GLU A 152 -2.35 -5.72 -20.48
C GLU A 152 -3.88 -5.69 -20.49
N GLU A 153 -4.54 -6.84 -20.49
CA GLU A 153 -6.00 -6.96 -20.37
C GLU A 153 -6.52 -6.50 -18.99
N ILE A 154 -5.79 -6.83 -17.93
CA ILE A 154 -6.23 -6.65 -16.54
C ILE A 154 -6.02 -5.22 -16.04
N LEU A 155 -4.92 -4.58 -16.43
CA LEU A 155 -4.56 -3.24 -15.94
C LEU A 155 -5.33 -2.10 -16.62
N THR A 156 -6.37 -2.41 -17.37
CA THR A 156 -7.30 -1.45 -17.99
C THR A 156 -7.98 -0.55 -16.95
N ASN A 157 -8.38 -1.11 -15.79
CA ASN A 157 -8.93 -0.33 -14.69
C ASN A 157 -8.69 -0.99 -13.32
N TYR A 158 -8.90 -0.21 -12.27
CA TYR A 158 -8.63 -0.65 -10.90
C TYR A 158 -9.47 -1.85 -10.43
N ASN A 159 -10.74 -1.89 -10.83
CA ASN A 159 -11.65 -2.94 -10.40
C ASN A 159 -11.30 -4.28 -11.04
N SER A 160 -10.93 -4.27 -12.34
CA SER A 160 -10.36 -5.42 -13.04
C SER A 160 -9.11 -5.94 -12.32
N TYR A 161 -8.17 -5.05 -11.99
CA TYR A 161 -6.99 -5.41 -11.21
C TYR A 161 -7.34 -6.01 -9.83
N LEU A 162 -8.29 -5.42 -9.11
CA LEU A 162 -8.71 -5.94 -7.81
C LEU A 162 -9.31 -7.34 -7.91
N LYS A 163 -10.17 -7.56 -8.90
CA LYS A 163 -10.80 -8.85 -9.15
C LYS A 163 -9.73 -9.88 -9.47
N PHE A 164 -8.84 -9.57 -10.41
CA PHE A 164 -7.70 -10.43 -10.76
C PHE A 164 -6.83 -10.77 -9.56
N ARG A 165 -6.46 -9.77 -8.76
CA ARG A 165 -5.62 -10.00 -7.57
C ARG A 165 -6.29 -10.92 -6.56
N LYS A 166 -7.60 -10.75 -6.29
CA LYS A 166 -8.30 -11.54 -5.28
C LYS A 166 -8.65 -12.95 -5.77
N GLU A 167 -9.18 -13.05 -6.97
CA GLU A 167 -9.70 -14.30 -7.51
C GLU A 167 -8.55 -15.15 -8.06
N ILE A 168 -7.72 -14.56 -8.94
CA ILE A 168 -6.66 -15.32 -9.62
C ILE A 168 -5.42 -15.43 -8.74
N VAL A 169 -4.87 -14.31 -8.28
CA VAL A 169 -3.58 -14.38 -7.55
C VAL A 169 -3.77 -15.03 -6.19
N ILE A 170 -4.67 -14.49 -5.37
CA ILE A 170 -4.82 -14.97 -3.99
C ILE A 170 -5.52 -16.33 -3.95
N SER A 171 -6.69 -16.47 -4.58
CA SER A 171 -7.52 -17.68 -4.40
C SER A 171 -7.08 -18.86 -5.26
N THR A 172 -6.50 -18.61 -6.44
CA THR A 172 -6.01 -19.70 -7.31
C THR A 172 -4.52 -19.93 -7.11
N ILE A 173 -3.67 -18.96 -7.45
CA ILE A 173 -2.23 -19.22 -7.55
C ILE A 173 -1.60 -19.51 -6.20
N LEU A 174 -1.85 -18.68 -5.18
CA LEU A 174 -1.20 -18.84 -3.88
C LEU A 174 -1.70 -20.11 -3.16
N GLU A 175 -3.02 -20.29 -3.06
CA GLU A 175 -3.61 -21.42 -2.32
C GLU A 175 -3.24 -22.76 -2.98
N GLU A 176 -3.33 -22.87 -4.31
CA GLU A 176 -2.96 -24.11 -5.00
C GLU A 176 -1.45 -24.37 -5.03
N SER A 177 -0.62 -23.32 -4.98
CA SER A 177 0.82 -23.47 -4.84
C SER A 177 1.24 -23.99 -3.47
N GLY A 178 0.34 -23.98 -2.47
CA GLY A 178 0.65 -24.36 -1.09
C GLY A 178 1.11 -23.19 -0.21
N LEU A 179 0.87 -21.95 -0.64
CA LEU A 179 1.20 -20.74 0.11
C LEU A 179 0.01 -20.31 0.96
N PHE A 180 0.14 -20.41 2.28
CA PHE A 180 -1.02 -20.38 3.17
C PHE A 180 -1.04 -19.21 4.14
N ALA A 181 0.04 -18.45 4.33
CA ALA A 181 0.03 -17.30 5.25
C ALA A 181 1.10 -16.27 4.88
N GLY A 182 0.73 -15.14 4.27
CA GLY A 182 1.74 -14.19 3.81
C GLY A 182 1.23 -12.80 3.51
N VAL A 183 2.16 -11.96 3.08
CA VAL A 183 1.90 -10.63 2.53
C VAL A 183 2.17 -10.68 1.04
N LEU A 184 1.22 -10.19 0.25
CA LEU A 184 1.32 -10.03 -1.20
C LEU A 184 1.56 -8.55 -1.50
N ILE A 185 2.65 -8.23 -2.20
CA ILE A 185 3.01 -6.86 -2.60
C ILE A 185 3.09 -6.84 -4.11
N PHE A 186 2.39 -5.92 -4.76
CA PHE A 186 2.41 -5.80 -6.22
C PHE A 186 3.43 -4.76 -6.66
N ASP A 187 4.32 -5.19 -7.55
CA ASP A 187 5.25 -4.33 -8.25
C ASP A 187 4.89 -4.35 -9.75
N LEU A 188 4.88 -3.17 -10.37
CA LEU A 188 4.52 -3.01 -11.78
C LEU A 188 5.77 -2.78 -12.64
N TRP A 189 6.86 -2.32 -12.04
CA TRP A 189 7.97 -1.77 -12.78
C TRP A 189 9.21 -2.65 -12.63
N SER A 190 9.97 -2.76 -13.70
CA SER A 190 11.36 -3.21 -13.61
C SER A 190 12.24 -2.21 -14.33
N LYS A 191 13.49 -2.13 -13.90
CA LYS A 191 14.51 -1.35 -14.59
C LYS A 191 15.20 -2.23 -15.61
N GLN A 192 15.20 -1.77 -16.86
CA GLN A 192 15.93 -2.40 -17.96
C GLN A 192 16.88 -1.38 -18.57
N CYS A 193 17.98 -1.86 -19.14
CA CYS A 193 18.90 -1.01 -19.86
C CYS A 193 18.35 -0.72 -21.26
N LYS A 194 18.25 0.56 -21.65
CA LYS A 194 17.79 0.98 -22.98
C LYS A 194 18.69 0.45 -24.10
N ILE A 195 19.98 0.29 -23.80
CA ILE A 195 20.99 -0.12 -24.79
C ILE A 195 20.88 -1.61 -25.12
N CYS A 196 20.83 -2.47 -24.09
CA CYS A 196 20.85 -3.93 -24.28
C CYS A 196 19.53 -4.65 -23.98
N GLY A 197 18.50 -3.94 -23.50
CA GLY A 197 17.20 -4.50 -23.10
C GLY A 197 17.23 -5.39 -21.84
N LYS A 198 18.41 -5.70 -21.30
CA LYS A 198 18.55 -6.56 -20.12
C LYS A 198 18.14 -5.84 -18.84
N LYS A 199 17.71 -6.59 -17.82
CA LYS A 199 17.40 -6.04 -16.49
C LYS A 199 18.63 -5.36 -15.88
N GLU A 200 18.43 -4.39 -14.99
CA GLU A 200 19.51 -3.61 -14.34
C GLU A 200 20.63 -4.49 -13.75
N HIS A 201 20.28 -5.62 -13.15
CA HIS A 201 21.21 -6.58 -12.53
C HIS A 201 21.88 -7.54 -13.51
N GLU A 202 21.36 -7.67 -14.74
CA GLU A 202 21.91 -8.49 -15.83
C GLU A 202 22.65 -7.64 -16.87
N CYS A 203 22.56 -6.31 -16.77
CA CYS A 203 23.19 -5.38 -17.69
C CYS A 203 24.69 -5.25 -17.41
N SER A 204 25.48 -5.49 -18.45
CA SER A 204 26.95 -5.35 -18.50
C SER A 204 27.42 -4.22 -19.42
N CYS A 205 26.54 -3.30 -19.82
CA CYS A 205 26.95 -2.07 -20.50
C CYS A 205 27.81 -1.21 -19.57
N ASN A 206 28.88 -0.60 -20.09
CA ASN A 206 29.77 0.28 -19.33
C ASN A 206 29.02 1.48 -18.74
N GLU A 207 28.12 2.08 -19.53
CA GLU A 207 27.20 3.12 -19.08
C GLU A 207 25.77 2.56 -19.09
N LYS A 208 25.20 2.37 -17.91
CA LYS A 208 23.84 1.86 -17.76
C LYS A 208 22.84 3.00 -18.00
N ASP A 209 22.36 3.14 -19.23
CA ASP A 209 21.14 3.92 -19.49
C ASP A 209 19.92 3.07 -19.11
N LEU A 210 19.28 3.36 -17.98
CA LEU A 210 18.16 2.58 -17.45
C LEU A 210 16.83 3.27 -17.76
N GLU A 211 15.84 2.48 -18.17
CA GLU A 211 14.44 2.87 -18.23
C GLU A 211 13.57 1.95 -17.37
N ARG A 212 12.41 2.47 -16.97
CA ARG A 212 11.38 1.65 -16.33
C ARG A 212 10.46 1.08 -17.38
N VAL A 213 10.43 -0.24 -17.44
CA VAL A 213 9.48 -0.98 -18.27
C VAL A 213 8.39 -1.59 -17.39
N ILE A 214 7.22 -1.80 -17.99
CA ILE A 214 6.13 -2.54 -17.35
C ILE A 214 6.57 -4.01 -17.24
N SER A 215 6.76 -4.46 -16.01
CA SER A 215 7.15 -5.83 -15.67
C SER A 215 6.38 -6.23 -14.41
N PRO A 216 5.09 -6.53 -14.54
CA PRO A 216 4.19 -6.81 -13.43
C PRO A 216 4.64 -8.07 -12.68
N HIS A 217 4.75 -7.98 -11.37
CA HIS A 217 5.01 -9.14 -10.53
C HIS A 217 4.48 -8.96 -9.11
N PHE A 218 4.16 -10.08 -8.48
CA PHE A 218 3.63 -10.12 -7.12
C PHE A 218 4.66 -10.76 -6.20
N HIS A 219 5.23 -9.98 -5.30
CA HIS A 219 6.04 -10.48 -4.22
C HIS A 219 5.15 -11.10 -3.15
N TYR A 220 5.19 -12.41 -3.03
CA TYR A 220 4.71 -13.13 -1.87
C TYR A 220 5.83 -13.28 -0.84
N ILE A 221 5.56 -12.82 0.37
CA ILE A 221 6.46 -12.92 1.52
C ILE A 221 5.67 -13.57 2.66
N GLY A 222 5.90 -14.87 2.91
CA GLY A 222 5.04 -15.63 3.82
C GLY A 222 5.46 -17.09 4.02
N TYR A 223 4.54 -17.90 4.51
CA TYR A 223 4.74 -19.31 4.84
C TYR A 223 4.03 -20.22 3.85
N GLY A 224 4.70 -21.32 3.50
CA GLY A 224 4.14 -22.30 2.59
C GLY A 224 5.18 -23.17 1.92
N TYR A 225 4.64 -24.04 1.07
CA TYR A 225 5.36 -24.77 0.06
C TYR A 225 5.09 -24.10 -1.30
N ILE A 226 6.00 -24.27 -2.26
CA ILE A 226 5.74 -23.91 -3.65
C ILE A 226 5.99 -25.12 -4.52
N LEU A 227 5.10 -25.33 -5.50
CA LEU A 227 5.25 -26.36 -6.52
C LEU A 227 6.60 -26.24 -7.24
N HIS A 228 7.12 -27.37 -7.71
CA HIS A 228 8.29 -27.35 -8.58
C HIS A 228 8.01 -26.52 -9.84
N THR A 229 9.03 -25.88 -10.41
CA THR A 229 8.85 -24.94 -11.53
C THR A 229 8.12 -25.55 -12.73
N ASN A 230 8.39 -26.82 -13.05
CA ASN A 230 7.70 -27.52 -14.14
C ASN A 230 6.22 -27.76 -13.82
N ASP A 231 5.93 -28.35 -12.66
CA ASP A 231 4.56 -28.60 -12.19
C ASP A 231 3.75 -27.28 -12.12
N PHE A 232 4.40 -26.18 -11.71
CA PHE A 232 3.77 -24.86 -11.68
C PHE A 232 3.46 -24.34 -13.08
N ARG A 233 4.41 -24.41 -14.03
CA ARG A 233 4.21 -23.94 -15.41
C ARG A 233 3.17 -24.76 -16.17
N GLU A 234 3.14 -26.07 -15.93
CA GLU A 234 2.12 -26.96 -16.50
C GLU A 234 0.72 -26.54 -16.03
N LYS A 235 0.59 -26.19 -14.75
CA LYS A 235 -0.67 -25.78 -14.14
C LYS A 235 -1.08 -24.34 -14.49
N PHE A 236 -0.13 -23.43 -14.52
CA PHE A 236 -0.35 -21.99 -14.72
C PHE A 236 0.44 -21.51 -15.94
N LYS A 237 -0.06 -21.82 -17.14
CA LYS A 237 0.64 -21.58 -18.42
C LYS A 237 1.09 -20.14 -18.63
N ASP A 238 0.28 -19.17 -18.18
CA ASP A 238 0.56 -17.73 -18.31
C ASP A 238 1.34 -17.15 -17.13
N TRP A 239 2.01 -18.00 -16.34
CA TRP A 239 2.71 -17.57 -15.14
C TRP A 239 4.09 -18.20 -15.03
N VAL A 240 5.02 -17.39 -14.56
CA VAL A 240 6.31 -17.84 -14.05
C VAL A 240 6.46 -17.39 -12.61
N TYR A 241 7.30 -18.09 -11.86
CA TYR A 241 7.71 -17.61 -10.55
C TYR A 241 9.23 -17.68 -10.40
N VAL A 242 9.74 -16.83 -9.51
CA VAL A 242 11.11 -16.87 -9.02
C VAL A 242 11.09 -17.06 -7.52
N ASN A 243 11.77 -18.09 -7.02
CA ASN A 243 11.92 -18.34 -5.59
C ASN A 243 13.25 -17.78 -5.11
N PHE A 244 13.21 -16.68 -4.35
CA PHE A 244 14.39 -16.02 -3.79
C PHE A 244 14.85 -16.65 -2.47
N GLY A 245 14.30 -17.80 -2.10
CA GLY A 245 14.73 -18.61 -0.97
C GLY A 245 13.92 -18.40 0.31
N SER A 246 14.57 -18.76 1.42
CA SER A 246 13.98 -18.75 2.76
C SER A 246 14.73 -17.82 3.69
N ARG A 247 14.00 -17.18 4.60
CA ARG A 247 14.53 -16.20 5.55
C ARG A 247 13.91 -16.39 6.93
N ASP A 248 14.68 -16.10 7.97
CA ASP A 248 14.18 -16.05 9.34
C ASP A 248 13.53 -14.70 9.65
N ASP A 249 14.01 -13.64 9.00
CA ASP A 249 13.47 -12.28 9.06
C ASP A 249 13.21 -11.76 7.63
N ALA A 250 12.10 -11.05 7.44
CA ALA A 250 11.68 -10.53 6.14
C ALA A 250 11.64 -8.99 6.07
N TYR A 251 12.09 -8.27 7.10
CA TYR A 251 12.02 -6.81 7.16
C TYR A 251 12.64 -6.15 5.94
N HIS A 252 13.91 -6.46 5.62
CA HIS A 252 14.62 -5.84 4.50
C HIS A 252 13.96 -6.15 3.15
N THR A 253 13.36 -7.33 3.03
CA THR A 253 12.65 -7.74 1.81
C THR A 253 11.36 -6.97 1.63
N ILE A 254 10.56 -6.89 2.69
CA ILE A 254 9.30 -6.16 2.67
C ILE A 254 9.58 -4.69 2.44
N PHE A 255 10.60 -4.14 3.09
CA PHE A 255 11.02 -2.76 2.89
C PHE A 255 11.43 -2.49 1.44
N TYR A 256 12.27 -3.36 0.86
CA TYR A 256 12.63 -3.27 -0.56
C TYR A 256 11.39 -3.32 -1.45
N ALA A 257 10.51 -4.30 -1.26
CA ALA A 257 9.29 -4.43 -2.07
C ALA A 257 8.36 -3.22 -1.91
N LEU A 258 8.18 -2.68 -0.70
CA LEU A 258 7.35 -1.50 -0.45
C LEU A 258 7.94 -0.20 -1.03
N THR A 259 9.26 -0.10 -1.18
CA THR A 259 9.88 1.07 -1.81
C THR A 259 9.82 1.05 -3.34
N HIS A 260 9.54 -0.11 -3.94
CA HIS A 260 9.43 -0.30 -5.39
C HIS A 260 8.00 -0.53 -5.87
N CYS A 261 7.09 -0.90 -4.97
CA CYS A 261 5.72 -1.28 -5.30
C CYS A 261 4.90 -0.22 -6.05
N ALA A 262 3.97 -0.70 -6.86
CA ALA A 262 2.98 0.14 -7.50
C ALA A 262 1.84 0.47 -6.52
N MET A 263 1.53 1.76 -6.39
CA MET A 263 0.41 2.23 -5.57
C MET A 263 -0.73 2.75 -6.44
N TRP A 264 -1.96 2.32 -6.13
CA TRP A 264 -3.14 2.88 -6.77
C TRP A 264 -3.64 4.11 -6.02
N ARG A 265 -3.89 5.22 -6.74
CA ARG A 265 -4.51 6.43 -6.20
C ARG A 265 -6.02 6.39 -6.42
N LYS A 266 -6.80 6.53 -5.35
CA LYS A 266 -8.26 6.70 -5.43
C LYS A 266 -8.61 8.06 -6.03
N GLU A 267 -9.84 8.19 -6.52
CA GLU A 267 -10.41 9.46 -7.00
C GLU A 267 -10.30 10.59 -5.96
N ASN A 268 -10.45 10.28 -4.67
CA ASN A 268 -10.29 11.23 -3.58
C ASN A 268 -8.83 11.53 -3.19
N GLY A 269 -7.87 11.19 -4.06
CA GLY A 269 -6.43 11.42 -3.86
C GLY A 269 -5.75 10.46 -2.87
N LYS A 270 -6.49 9.67 -2.08
CA LYS A 270 -5.91 8.74 -1.11
C LYS A 270 -5.24 7.55 -1.79
N LEU A 271 -4.04 7.20 -1.34
CA LEU A 271 -3.33 6.02 -1.79
C LEU A 271 -3.91 4.76 -1.16
N LYS A 272 -4.05 3.70 -1.96
CA LYS A 272 -4.38 2.38 -1.45
C LYS A 272 -3.12 1.68 -0.94
N PRO A 273 -3.25 0.78 0.05
CA PRO A 273 -2.12 -0.04 0.47
C PRO A 273 -1.57 -0.82 -0.74
N ALA A 274 -0.26 -0.81 -0.90
CA ALA A 274 0.43 -1.56 -1.95
C ALA A 274 0.52 -3.07 -1.67
N TYR A 275 -0.01 -3.49 -0.53
CA TYR A 275 0.07 -4.86 -0.06
C TYR A 275 -1.29 -5.37 0.43
N GLU A 276 -1.43 -6.69 0.44
CA GLU A 276 -2.60 -7.41 0.96
C GLU A 276 -2.14 -8.62 1.79
N PHE A 277 -2.91 -8.97 2.82
CA PHE A 277 -2.67 -10.21 3.56
C PHE A 277 -3.33 -11.37 2.83
N ALA A 278 -2.62 -12.49 2.72
CA ALA A 278 -3.08 -13.71 2.06
C ALA A 278 -3.21 -14.88 3.07
N GLY A 279 -4.09 -15.83 2.74
CA GLY A 279 -4.32 -17.05 3.51
C GLY A 279 -4.69 -16.77 4.98
N PHE A 280 -4.08 -17.49 5.92
CA PHE A 280 -4.32 -17.39 7.37
C PHE A 280 -3.91 -16.07 8.01
N LEU A 281 -3.21 -15.18 7.30
CA LEU A 281 -3.01 -13.80 7.78
C LEU A 281 -4.22 -12.89 7.51
N ARG A 282 -5.20 -13.32 6.72
CA ARG A 282 -6.43 -12.56 6.49
C ARG A 282 -7.24 -12.44 7.78
N PRO A 283 -7.94 -11.32 8.01
CA PRO A 283 -8.75 -11.11 9.22
C PRO A 283 -9.75 -12.23 9.52
N LYS A 284 -10.32 -12.89 8.49
CA LYS A 284 -11.28 -13.99 8.68
C LYS A 284 -10.72 -15.21 9.42
N HIS A 285 -9.40 -15.38 9.47
CA HIS A 285 -8.75 -16.48 10.19
C HIS A 285 -8.12 -16.04 11.51
N LEU A 286 -8.23 -14.75 11.86
CA LEU A 286 -7.60 -14.15 13.02
C LEU A 286 -8.66 -13.47 13.90
N GLU A 287 -9.00 -14.09 15.01
CA GLU A 287 -9.96 -13.52 15.94
C GLU A 287 -9.23 -12.64 16.96
N PRO A 288 -9.63 -11.37 17.11
CA PRO A 288 -9.03 -10.49 18.10
C PRO A 288 -9.41 -10.96 19.51
N ILE A 289 -8.40 -11.22 20.36
CA ILE A 289 -8.61 -11.60 21.77
C ILE A 289 -8.70 -10.35 22.63
N HIS A 290 -7.73 -9.45 22.45
CA HIS A 290 -7.61 -8.23 23.23
C HIS A 290 -7.08 -7.10 22.34
N ALA A 291 -7.70 -5.94 22.46
CA ALA A 291 -7.31 -4.75 21.71
C ALA A 291 -6.92 -3.64 22.69
N VAL A 292 -5.61 -3.37 22.79
CA VAL A 292 -5.11 -2.23 23.55
C VAL A 292 -5.00 -1.05 22.60
N THR A 293 -5.59 0.07 22.97
CA THR A 293 -5.23 1.34 22.35
C THR A 293 -3.95 1.84 23.00
N LYS A 294 -2.84 1.87 22.26
CA LYS A 294 -1.60 2.52 22.69
C LYS A 294 -1.49 3.88 22.00
N TYR A 295 -1.10 4.90 22.76
CA TYR A 295 -0.80 6.21 22.22
C TYR A 295 0.70 6.32 22.01
N ILE A 296 1.16 6.20 20.76
CA ILE A 296 2.59 6.19 20.45
C ILE A 296 2.94 7.56 19.85
N PRO A 297 3.89 8.32 20.44
CA PRO A 297 4.45 9.50 19.81
C PRO A 297 5.10 9.09 18.49
N HIS A 298 4.67 9.69 17.37
CA HIS A 298 5.29 9.41 16.08
C HIS A 298 5.55 10.71 15.31
N THR A 299 6.72 11.29 15.57
CA THR A 299 7.31 12.36 14.76
C THR A 299 8.15 11.75 13.66
N CYS A 300 8.10 12.32 12.46
CA CYS A 300 9.04 11.96 11.41
C CYS A 300 10.44 12.31 11.90
N LYS A 301 11.37 11.34 11.93
CA LYS A 301 12.74 11.60 12.42
C LYS A 301 13.47 12.67 11.61
N VAL A 302 13.05 12.91 10.37
CA VAL A 302 13.68 13.86 9.44
C VAL A 302 13.02 15.23 9.50
N CYS A 303 11.77 15.37 9.07
CA CYS A 303 11.11 16.70 9.06
C CYS A 303 10.57 17.12 10.44
N LYS A 304 10.69 16.26 11.47
CA LYS A 304 10.15 16.44 12.84
C LYS A 304 8.63 16.64 12.93
N GLN A 305 7.94 16.71 11.79
CA GLN A 305 6.49 16.85 11.74
C GLN A 305 5.78 15.57 12.24
N PRO A 306 4.61 15.70 12.88
CA PRO A 306 3.77 14.56 13.20
C PRO A 306 3.32 13.87 11.90
N THR A 307 3.56 12.58 11.76
CA THR A 307 3.21 11.85 10.51
C THR A 307 1.70 11.64 10.35
N ARG A 308 0.88 11.91 11.38
CA ARG A 308 -0.59 11.94 11.33
C ARG A 308 -1.13 13.00 12.29
N ARG A 309 -2.01 13.88 11.80
CA ARG A 309 -2.75 14.86 12.61
C ARG A 309 -4.09 14.24 13.06
N ILE A 310 -4.40 14.25 14.36
CA ILE A 310 -5.79 14.06 14.83
C ILE A 310 -6.48 15.40 14.61
N MET A 311 -7.25 15.51 13.52
CA MET A 311 -7.85 16.76 13.07
C MET A 311 -9.09 17.20 13.86
N SER A 312 -9.18 16.89 15.16
CA SER A 312 -10.36 17.09 16.03
C SER A 312 -11.52 16.10 15.81
N GLY A 313 -12.29 15.87 16.88
CA GLY A 313 -13.63 15.27 16.83
C GLY A 313 -13.71 13.81 17.27
N LEU A 314 -14.20 13.60 18.50
CA LEU A 314 -14.80 12.36 18.98
C LEU A 314 -15.58 11.63 17.87
N THR A 315 -15.14 10.43 17.49
CA THR A 315 -16.02 9.46 16.85
C THR A 315 -16.56 8.57 17.96
N ARG A 316 -17.83 8.77 18.32
CA ARG A 316 -18.63 7.78 19.07
C ARG A 316 -18.37 6.42 18.43
N VAL A 317 -17.84 5.49 19.23
CA VAL A 317 -17.71 4.10 18.82
C VAL A 317 -19.13 3.55 18.74
N GLY A 318 -19.57 3.27 17.51
CA GLY A 318 -20.84 2.60 17.26
C GLY A 318 -20.92 1.27 18.02
N LYS A 319 -22.16 0.84 18.29
CA LYS A 319 -22.56 -0.35 19.05
C LYS A 319 -21.64 -1.57 18.82
N PHE A 320 -20.59 -1.68 19.62
CA PHE A 320 -19.92 -2.95 19.90
C PHE A 320 -20.25 -3.30 21.35
N PRO A 321 -20.68 -4.54 21.66
CA PRO A 321 -21.14 -4.94 23.00
C PRO A 321 -20.04 -4.95 24.09
N HIS A 322 -18.81 -4.55 23.75
CA HIS A 322 -17.75 -4.32 24.71
C HIS A 322 -17.29 -2.87 24.61
N ALA A 323 -17.87 -2.02 25.47
CA ALA A 323 -17.41 -0.66 25.65
C ALA A 323 -15.95 -0.70 26.14
N ILE A 324 -15.02 -0.31 25.28
CA ILE A 324 -13.64 -0.07 25.69
C ILE A 324 -13.65 1.22 26.51
N GLN A 325 -13.64 1.10 27.83
CA GLN A 325 -13.35 2.24 28.71
C GLN A 325 -11.90 2.67 28.44
N VAL A 326 -11.72 3.93 28.03
CA VAL A 326 -10.42 4.55 27.86
C VAL A 326 -10.28 5.56 28.99
N HIS A 327 -9.47 5.24 30.00
CA HIS A 327 -9.00 6.24 30.93
C HIS A 327 -7.89 7.05 30.26
N ILE A 328 -8.14 8.35 30.07
CA ILE A 328 -7.12 9.34 29.72
C ILE A 328 -6.93 10.18 30.97
N SER A 329 -5.71 10.23 31.49
CA SER A 329 -5.42 11.04 32.69
C SER A 329 -5.34 12.52 32.33
N GLU A 330 -5.71 13.40 33.27
CA GLU A 330 -5.68 14.86 33.07
C GLU A 330 -4.29 15.40 32.70
N GLY A 331 -3.22 14.71 33.10
CA GLY A 331 -1.84 15.01 32.70
C GLY A 331 -1.56 14.78 31.21
N GLU A 332 -2.31 13.91 30.53
CA GLU A 332 -2.16 13.63 29.10
C GLU A 332 -2.82 14.68 28.21
N LEU A 333 -3.73 15.48 28.76
CA LEU A 333 -4.40 16.58 28.06
C LEU A 333 -3.59 17.90 28.08
N LYS A 334 -2.65 18.08 29.02
CA LYS A 334 -1.90 19.33 29.20
C LYS A 334 -0.61 19.46 28.35
N LEU A 335 -0.18 18.41 27.66
CA LEU A 335 0.99 18.46 26.76
C LEU A 335 0.61 18.97 25.36
N GLY A 336 0.59 20.30 25.21
CA GLY A 336 0.19 21.02 23.99
C GLY A 336 1.08 20.88 22.74
N SER A 337 1.81 19.79 22.50
CA SER A 337 2.64 19.66 21.28
C SER A 337 3.07 18.26 20.83
N GLU A 338 2.69 17.17 21.51
CA GLU A 338 2.96 15.82 20.99
C GLU A 338 1.67 15.11 20.54
N ILE A 339 1.47 15.05 19.23
CA ILE A 339 0.37 14.27 18.65
C ILE A 339 0.68 12.78 18.83
N ARG A 340 0.04 12.16 19.83
CA ARG A 340 0.12 10.72 20.04
C ARG A 340 -0.81 9.99 19.06
N TYR A 341 -0.29 9.06 18.27
CA TYR A 341 -1.11 8.24 17.38
C TYR A 341 -1.87 7.18 18.18
N LYS A 342 -3.17 7.05 17.92
CA LYS A 342 -4.02 5.96 18.43
C LYS A 342 -3.67 4.63 17.73
N ALA A 343 -2.76 3.86 18.31
CA ALA A 343 -2.39 2.52 17.86
C ALA A 343 -3.31 1.47 18.45
N LEU A 344 -4.17 0.88 17.63
CA LEU A 344 -4.93 -0.29 18.08
C LEU A 344 -4.05 -1.54 17.97
N VAL A 345 -3.39 -1.89 19.06
CA VAL A 345 -2.60 -3.12 19.18
C VAL A 345 -3.56 -4.27 19.46
N ARG A 346 -3.79 -5.12 18.45
CA ARG A 346 -4.64 -6.31 18.58
C ARG A 346 -3.78 -7.54 18.80
N SER A 347 -3.99 -8.21 19.92
CA SER A 347 -3.67 -9.64 20.03
C SER A 347 -4.75 -10.44 19.31
N TYR A 348 -4.42 -11.64 18.84
CA TYR A 348 -5.32 -12.47 18.05
C TYR A 348 -5.09 -13.96 18.31
N ARG A 349 -6.12 -14.80 18.17
CA ARG A 349 -5.98 -16.26 18.04
C ARG A 349 -6.22 -16.68 16.59
N ILE A 350 -5.69 -17.84 16.21
CA ILE A 350 -5.94 -18.44 14.89
C ILE A 350 -7.24 -19.25 15.02
N CYS A 351 -8.31 -18.86 14.32
CA CYS A 351 -9.63 -19.46 14.54
C CYS A 351 -9.74 -20.91 14.04
N HIS A 352 -8.99 -21.25 12.98
CA HIS A 352 -9.10 -22.51 12.27
C HIS A 352 -7.78 -23.28 12.36
N ILE A 353 -7.36 -23.59 13.59
CA ILE A 353 -6.06 -24.20 13.83
C ILE A 353 -5.93 -25.60 13.22
N GLU A 354 -7.01 -26.38 13.24
CA GLU A 354 -7.06 -27.71 12.59
C GLU A 354 -6.85 -27.62 11.08
N LEU A 355 -7.56 -26.70 10.41
CA LEU A 355 -7.34 -26.45 8.99
C LEU A 355 -5.89 -26.02 8.69
N LEU A 356 -5.28 -25.22 9.55
CA LEU A 356 -3.87 -24.84 9.40
C LEU A 356 -2.96 -26.06 9.53
N ARG A 357 -3.23 -26.96 10.48
CA ARG A 357 -2.48 -28.21 10.68
C ARG A 357 -2.57 -29.09 9.43
N ASP A 358 -3.77 -29.25 8.87
CA ASP A 358 -4.00 -30.04 7.65
C ASP A 358 -3.22 -29.46 6.46
N VAL A 359 -3.31 -28.15 6.24
CA VAL A 359 -2.61 -27.47 5.14
C VAL A 359 -1.09 -27.62 5.29
N VAL A 360 -0.55 -27.51 6.51
CA VAL A 360 0.88 -27.70 6.77
C VAL A 360 1.31 -29.15 6.54
N GLU A 361 0.53 -30.14 6.96
CA GLU A 361 0.85 -31.54 6.74
C GLU A 361 0.78 -31.93 5.26
N ILE A 362 -0.24 -31.45 4.52
CA ILE A 362 -0.33 -31.61 3.06
C ILE A 362 0.91 -31.03 2.38
N ASN A 363 1.34 -29.84 2.78
CA ASN A 363 2.54 -29.21 2.21
C ASN A 363 3.82 -29.98 2.53
N LYS A 364 3.93 -30.57 3.72
CA LYS A 364 5.05 -31.45 4.10
C LYS A 364 5.07 -32.73 3.25
N ILE A 365 3.91 -33.36 3.02
CA ILE A 365 3.78 -34.52 2.12
C ILE A 365 4.21 -34.16 0.70
N ARG A 366 3.76 -33.00 0.19
CA ARG A 366 4.16 -32.49 -1.14
C ARG A 366 5.67 -32.30 -1.24
N TYR A 367 6.28 -31.70 -0.22
CA TYR A 367 7.73 -31.50 -0.15
C TYR A 367 8.51 -32.82 -0.16
N GLU A 368 8.10 -33.81 0.64
CA GLU A 368 8.77 -35.12 0.68
C GLU A 368 8.63 -35.87 -0.65
N LYS A 369 7.45 -35.82 -1.29
CA LYS A 369 7.26 -36.38 -2.65
C LYS A 369 8.21 -35.74 -3.66
N TYR A 370 8.36 -34.42 -3.61
CA TYR A 370 9.28 -33.69 -4.48
C TYR A 370 10.74 -34.08 -4.21
N LYS A 371 11.16 -34.14 -2.95
CA LYS A 371 12.51 -34.55 -2.55
C LYS A 371 12.87 -35.95 -3.05
N ARG A 372 11.92 -36.90 -2.99
CA ARG A 372 12.08 -38.25 -3.55
C ARG A 372 12.23 -38.24 -5.08
N LYS A 373 11.38 -37.50 -5.80
CA LYS A 373 11.50 -37.33 -7.26
C LYS A 373 12.86 -36.76 -7.66
N ARG A 374 13.30 -35.70 -6.98
CA ARG A 374 14.59 -35.05 -7.25
C ARG A 374 15.76 -36.00 -7.04
N LYS A 375 15.80 -36.74 -5.92
CA LYS A 375 16.83 -37.77 -5.69
C LYS A 375 16.84 -38.83 -6.78
N LYS A 376 15.67 -39.27 -7.25
CA LYS A 376 15.57 -40.25 -8.34
C LYS A 376 16.16 -39.69 -9.64
N ASN A 377 15.84 -38.44 -9.99
CA ASN A 377 16.36 -37.79 -11.20
C ASN A 377 17.86 -37.56 -11.11
N GLU A 378 18.39 -37.11 -9.97
CA GLU A 378 19.84 -36.96 -9.75
C GLU A 378 20.58 -38.31 -9.89
N VAL A 379 19.96 -39.42 -9.47
CA VAL A 379 20.51 -40.78 -9.68
C VAL A 379 20.48 -41.18 -11.15
N ILE A 380 19.41 -40.85 -11.89
CA ILE A 380 19.30 -41.13 -13.33
C ILE A 380 20.32 -40.30 -14.12
N GLU A 381 20.46 -39.01 -13.84
CA GLU A 381 21.46 -38.14 -14.48
C GLU A 381 22.89 -38.61 -14.21
N LYS A 382 23.19 -39.09 -12.99
CA LYS A 382 24.49 -39.70 -12.67
C LYS A 382 24.74 -41.03 -13.38
N LYS A 383 23.69 -41.83 -13.64
CA LYS A 383 23.80 -43.08 -14.40
C LYS A 383 23.86 -42.85 -15.92
N GLY A 384 23.24 -41.79 -16.41
CA GLY A 384 23.19 -41.42 -17.83
C GLY A 384 24.36 -40.54 -18.30
N SER A 385 25.09 -39.89 -17.38
CA SER A 385 26.34 -39.16 -17.67
C SER A 385 27.59 -40.03 -17.59
N GLY A 386 27.41 -41.35 -17.51
CA GLY A 386 28.48 -42.32 -17.74
C GLY A 386 28.94 -42.28 -19.21
N TYR A 387 29.76 -41.28 -19.54
CA TYR A 387 31.01 -41.57 -20.24
C TYR A 387 31.82 -42.47 -19.32
N GLY A 388 31.55 -43.77 -19.43
CA GLY A 388 32.55 -44.82 -19.35
C GLY A 388 33.12 -45.07 -20.73
#